data_AF-A0A0F0CTM8-F1
#
_entry.id   AF-A0A0F0CTM8-F1
#
_cell.length_a   1.000
_cell.length_b   1.000
_cell.length_c   1.000
_cell.angle_alpha   90.00
_cell.angle_beta   90.00
_cell.angle_gamma   90.00
#
_symmetry.space_group_name_H-M   'P 1'
#
loop_
_entity.id
_entity.type
_entity.pdbx_description
1 polymer ?
#
loop_
_entity_poly.entity_id
_entity_poly.type
_entity_poly.pdbx_seq_one_letter_code
_entity_poly.pdbx_strand_id
1 'polypeptide(L)'
;MKIVKVVMDKFFTVILKIVSNLEINLNNAIKGIFEITNIPQSGEGWAVIMKNLMKQNFVKSIIASIMVYAGLVCVSPILANAASDLNGDGYPDIVFSTYWNGSSANINSYIYWGASSGPYSTKTELPTSEGHGNSIADLNNDGYLDIVFSNGWNGSSCNINSYIYWGAAGGIYSSTNKTVLATHCANSNSIADLNNDGYLDILFGNVYNGSTYNINSYIYWGSATGPYSTKTELATTGGNYSLIADLNNDSYLDIVFENCWNGSNGIINSYIYWGGASGHYSTKTDLLTSYATGSSVADFNNDGYLDIVFSNRYNGSSTNINSYIYWGSASTPYSTKTEIPTINVYENSVADLNNDGYLDIVFSTNSDGGNRTTNSYIYWGSATNPYSTKTGLVTVGAYGNSIADLNKDGYFDIIFGTSYNGSSYSCNSYIYWGSATDAYSTKTELPTISPFGISVAGSNLFGSDSGYGNVIPLWATQGGYGWGLLTSPEYQLVAVKNEQLNSG
;
A
#
# COMPACT_ATOMS: atom_id res chain seq x y z
N MET A 1 18.50 -22.34 -22.79
CA MET A 1 18.02 -22.42 -24.19
C MET A 1 17.49 -23.81 -24.61
N LYS A 2 18.22 -24.93 -24.37
CA LYS A 2 17.71 -26.29 -24.72
C LYS A 2 16.50 -26.76 -23.89
N ILE A 3 16.43 -26.39 -22.61
CA ILE A 3 15.31 -26.75 -21.73
C ILE A 3 14.02 -26.02 -22.14
N VAL A 4 14.12 -24.74 -22.49
CA VAL A 4 13.01 -23.90 -22.99
C VAL A 4 12.37 -24.52 -24.24
N LYS A 5 13.19 -25.02 -25.18
CA LYS A 5 12.69 -25.69 -26.39
C LYS A 5 11.90 -26.97 -26.07
N VAL A 6 12.38 -27.78 -25.13
CA VAL A 6 11.71 -29.03 -24.72
C VAL A 6 10.39 -28.76 -23.98
N VAL A 7 10.33 -27.70 -23.19
CA VAL A 7 9.10 -27.28 -22.50
C VAL A 7 8.09 -26.75 -23.52
N MET A 8 8.51 -25.93 -24.49
CA MET A 8 7.63 -25.45 -25.56
C MET A 8 7.09 -26.60 -26.41
N ASP A 9 7.91 -27.57 -26.82
CA ASP A 9 7.47 -28.69 -27.65
C ASP A 9 6.43 -29.57 -26.92
N LYS A 10 6.61 -29.80 -25.61
CA LYS A 10 5.65 -30.52 -24.77
C LYS A 10 4.36 -29.73 -24.56
N PHE A 11 4.45 -28.42 -24.35
CA PHE A 11 3.30 -27.53 -24.18
C PHE A 11 2.45 -27.46 -25.46
N PHE A 12 3.09 -27.35 -26.64
CA PHE A 12 2.41 -27.40 -27.93
C PHE A 12 1.71 -28.74 -28.18
N THR A 13 2.31 -29.84 -27.75
CA THR A 13 1.70 -31.18 -27.88
C THR A 13 0.45 -31.33 -27.01
N VAL A 14 0.44 -30.74 -25.81
CA VAL A 14 -0.73 -30.74 -24.92
C VAL A 14 -1.84 -29.85 -25.48
N ILE A 15 -1.52 -28.68 -26.02
CA ILE A 15 -2.49 -27.80 -26.67
C ILE A 15 -3.12 -28.48 -27.90
N LEU A 16 -2.33 -29.16 -28.74
CA LEU A 16 -2.86 -29.92 -29.87
C LEU A 16 -3.86 -31.00 -29.43
N LYS A 17 -3.61 -31.68 -28.30
CA LYS A 17 -4.56 -32.63 -27.71
C LYS A 17 -5.84 -31.96 -27.21
N ILE A 18 -5.74 -30.83 -26.52
CA ILE A 18 -6.91 -30.07 -26.02
C ILE A 18 -7.76 -29.57 -27.19
N VAL A 19 -7.15 -29.02 -28.23
CA VAL A 19 -7.85 -28.57 -29.44
C VAL A 19 -8.54 -29.74 -30.15
N SER A 20 -7.90 -30.92 -30.23
CA SER A 20 -8.52 -32.11 -30.81
C SER A 20 -9.72 -32.62 -30.00
N ASN A 21 -9.67 -32.54 -28.66
CA ASN A 21 -10.78 -32.93 -27.79
C ASN A 21 -11.94 -31.94 -27.86
N LEU A 22 -11.65 -30.63 -27.97
CA LEU A 22 -12.66 -29.60 -28.24
C LEU A 22 -13.35 -29.83 -29.58
N GLU A 23 -12.62 -30.28 -30.60
CA GLU A 23 -13.17 -30.61 -31.92
C GLU A 23 -14.16 -31.78 -31.88
N ILE A 24 -13.89 -32.79 -31.04
CA ILE A 24 -14.81 -33.91 -30.78
C ILE A 24 -16.08 -33.42 -30.06
N ASN A 25 -15.93 -32.54 -29.06
CA ASN A 25 -17.06 -32.06 -28.27
C ASN A 25 -17.97 -31.11 -29.07
N LEU A 26 -17.39 -30.26 -29.92
CA LEU A 26 -18.15 -29.35 -30.79
C LEU A 26 -18.98 -30.12 -31.84
N ASN A 27 -18.46 -31.23 -32.37
CA ASN A 27 -19.23 -32.09 -33.28
C ASN A 27 -20.46 -32.71 -32.60
N ASN A 28 -20.35 -33.09 -31.32
CA ASN A 28 -21.47 -33.63 -30.55
C ASN A 28 -22.50 -32.53 -30.20
N ALA A 29 -22.04 -31.33 -29.84
CA ALA A 29 -22.91 -30.18 -29.60
C ALA A 29 -23.68 -29.76 -30.85
N ILE A 30 -23.03 -29.74 -32.01
CA ILE A 30 -23.68 -29.43 -33.29
C ILE A 30 -24.72 -30.50 -33.65
N LYS A 31 -24.42 -31.79 -33.44
CA LYS A 31 -25.41 -32.87 -33.60
C LYS A 31 -26.62 -32.70 -32.69
N GLY A 32 -26.40 -32.39 -31.40
CA GLY A 32 -27.48 -32.17 -30.44
C GLY A 32 -28.38 -30.98 -30.81
N ILE A 33 -27.79 -29.88 -31.30
CA ILE A 33 -28.55 -28.71 -31.76
C ILE A 33 -29.44 -29.04 -32.97
N PHE A 34 -28.97 -29.88 -33.90
CA PHE A 34 -29.80 -30.32 -35.05
C PHE A 34 -30.91 -31.30 -34.63
N GLU A 35 -30.69 -32.14 -33.64
CA GLU A 35 -31.72 -33.05 -33.10
C GLU A 35 -32.82 -32.30 -32.34
N ILE A 36 -32.49 -31.19 -31.66
CA ILE A 36 -33.45 -30.39 -30.89
C ILE A 36 -34.28 -29.44 -31.78
N THR A 37 -33.72 -28.93 -32.88
CA THR A 37 -34.34 -27.82 -33.63
C THR A 37 -35.23 -28.26 -34.81
N ASN A 38 -35.26 -29.55 -35.17
CA ASN A 38 -36.05 -30.10 -36.29
C ASN A 38 -35.84 -29.36 -37.64
N ILE A 39 -34.68 -28.71 -37.81
CA ILE A 39 -34.32 -28.01 -39.04
C ILE A 39 -33.89 -29.06 -40.09
N PRO A 40 -34.46 -29.07 -41.31
CA PRO A 40 -34.04 -30.01 -42.35
C PRO A 40 -32.55 -29.84 -42.66
N GLN A 41 -31.85 -30.94 -42.96
CA GLN A 41 -30.48 -30.91 -43.49
C GLN A 41 -30.46 -30.24 -44.89
N SER A 42 -30.63 -28.92 -44.94
CA SER A 42 -30.51 -28.16 -46.18
C SER A 42 -29.03 -27.87 -46.44
N GLY A 43 -28.38 -28.83 -47.10
CA GLY A 43 -27.11 -28.67 -47.82
C GLY A 43 -25.86 -28.60 -46.95
N GLU A 44 -24.87 -29.45 -47.27
CA GLU A 44 -23.56 -29.53 -46.63
C GLU A 44 -22.81 -28.18 -46.53
N GLY A 45 -23.20 -27.14 -47.29
CA GLY A 45 -22.58 -25.82 -47.28
C GLY A 45 -22.83 -24.96 -46.02
N TRP A 46 -24.02 -24.98 -45.42
CA TRP A 46 -24.34 -24.08 -44.29
C TRP A 46 -23.68 -24.51 -42.98
N ALA A 47 -23.61 -25.81 -42.72
CA ALA A 47 -22.88 -26.35 -41.57
C ALA A 47 -21.37 -26.11 -41.68
N VAL A 48 -20.81 -26.15 -42.90
CA VAL A 48 -19.38 -25.88 -43.15
C VAL A 48 -19.03 -24.40 -42.96
N ILE A 49 -19.93 -23.48 -43.36
CA ILE A 49 -19.74 -22.04 -43.19
C ILE A 49 -19.78 -21.64 -41.70
N MET A 50 -20.76 -22.13 -40.93
CA MET A 50 -20.83 -21.87 -39.49
C MET A 50 -19.66 -22.51 -38.73
N LYS A 51 -19.22 -23.72 -39.13
CA LYS A 51 -18.04 -24.39 -38.57
C LYS A 51 -16.75 -23.60 -38.84
N ASN A 52 -16.61 -22.99 -40.02
CA ASN A 52 -15.42 -22.20 -40.37
C ASN A 52 -15.41 -20.81 -39.72
N LEU A 53 -16.56 -20.15 -39.58
CA LEU A 53 -16.69 -18.87 -38.87
C LEU A 53 -16.41 -19.01 -37.37
N MET A 54 -16.95 -20.05 -36.72
CA MET A 54 -16.66 -20.34 -35.31
C MET A 54 -15.20 -20.76 -35.10
N LYS A 55 -14.61 -21.55 -36.01
CA LYS A 55 -13.18 -21.90 -35.96
C LYS A 55 -12.26 -20.68 -36.11
N GLN A 56 -12.52 -19.77 -37.05
CA GLN A 56 -11.63 -18.63 -37.26
C GLN A 56 -11.64 -17.64 -36.09
N ASN A 57 -12.81 -17.35 -35.51
CA ASN A 57 -12.89 -16.40 -34.40
C ASN A 57 -12.38 -17.00 -33.08
N PHE A 58 -12.64 -18.28 -32.83
CA PHE A 58 -12.18 -18.97 -31.62
C PHE A 58 -10.66 -19.22 -31.62
N VAL A 59 -10.10 -19.65 -32.77
CA VAL A 59 -8.64 -19.88 -32.89
C VAL A 59 -7.85 -18.57 -32.90
N LYS A 60 -8.38 -17.49 -33.51
CA LYS A 60 -7.75 -16.15 -33.42
C LYS A 60 -7.75 -15.62 -31.99
N SER A 61 -8.84 -15.79 -31.24
CA SER A 61 -8.93 -15.38 -29.84
C SER A 61 -7.92 -16.15 -28.97
N ILE A 62 -7.82 -17.47 -29.12
CA ILE A 62 -6.87 -18.28 -28.36
C ILE A 62 -5.41 -17.98 -28.72
N ILE A 63 -5.08 -17.80 -30.01
CA ILE A 63 -3.70 -17.46 -30.42
C ILE A 63 -3.32 -16.05 -29.95
N ALA A 64 -4.24 -15.08 -29.98
CA ALA A 64 -4.00 -13.73 -29.45
C ALA A 64 -3.75 -13.78 -27.94
N SER A 65 -4.58 -14.50 -27.17
CA SER A 65 -4.39 -14.68 -25.73
C SER A 65 -3.08 -15.41 -25.39
N ILE A 66 -2.69 -16.44 -26.16
CA ILE A 66 -1.46 -17.20 -25.92
C ILE A 66 -0.19 -16.41 -26.30
N MET A 67 -0.23 -15.60 -27.37
CA MET A 67 0.91 -14.75 -27.77
C MET A 67 1.15 -13.63 -26.75
N VAL A 68 0.09 -13.07 -26.18
CA VAL A 68 0.16 -12.13 -25.04
C VAL A 68 0.73 -12.84 -23.81
N TYR A 69 0.27 -14.07 -23.50
CA TYR A 69 0.74 -14.84 -22.35
C TYR A 69 2.21 -15.28 -22.46
N ALA A 70 2.66 -15.76 -23.63
CA ALA A 70 4.03 -16.21 -23.85
C ALA A 70 5.03 -15.04 -23.91
N GLY A 71 4.58 -13.85 -24.34
CA GLY A 71 5.35 -12.61 -24.24
C GLY A 71 5.44 -12.08 -22.80
N LEU A 72 4.37 -12.18 -22.01
CA LEU A 72 4.36 -11.77 -20.59
C LEU A 72 5.26 -12.66 -19.73
N VAL A 73 5.17 -13.99 -19.86
CA VAL A 73 5.85 -14.95 -18.95
C VAL A 73 7.39 -14.86 -19.01
N CYS A 74 7.98 -14.33 -20.08
CA CYS A 74 9.44 -14.15 -20.18
C CYS A 74 9.95 -12.77 -19.72
N VAL A 75 9.06 -11.79 -19.46
CA VAL A 75 9.47 -10.40 -19.20
C VAL A 75 8.92 -9.88 -17.86
N SER A 76 7.77 -10.39 -17.39
CA SER A 76 7.09 -9.92 -16.18
C SER A 76 7.87 -10.08 -14.85
N PRO A 77 8.57 -11.19 -14.55
CA PRO A 77 9.30 -11.28 -13.28
C PRO A 77 10.60 -10.44 -13.26
N ILE A 78 11.12 -10.02 -14.43
CA ILE A 78 12.33 -9.18 -14.51
C ILE A 78 11.96 -7.70 -14.41
N LEU A 79 10.78 -7.30 -14.90
CA LEU A 79 10.30 -5.91 -14.83
C LEU A 79 9.60 -5.58 -13.50
N ALA A 80 8.88 -6.54 -12.89
CA ALA A 80 8.19 -6.29 -11.61
C ALA A 80 9.15 -6.11 -10.43
N ASN A 81 10.29 -6.83 -10.41
CA ASN A 81 11.30 -6.66 -9.34
C ASN A 81 12.03 -5.31 -9.42
N ALA A 82 12.14 -4.70 -10.61
CA ALA A 82 12.85 -3.43 -10.80
C ALA A 82 11.97 -2.19 -10.52
N ALA A 83 10.63 -2.33 -10.59
CA ALA A 83 9.71 -1.22 -10.38
C ALA A 83 9.42 -0.93 -8.90
N SER A 84 9.82 -1.82 -7.99
CA SER A 84 9.56 -1.68 -6.56
C SER A 84 10.83 -1.57 -5.73
N ASP A 85 12.00 -2.01 -6.22
CA ASP A 85 13.28 -1.98 -5.51
C ASP A 85 14.09 -0.70 -5.86
N LEU A 86 14.63 0.02 -4.86
CA LEU A 86 15.29 1.31 -5.08
C LEU A 86 16.58 1.18 -5.90
N ASN A 87 17.31 0.07 -5.77
CA ASN A 87 18.55 -0.15 -6.49
C ASN A 87 18.44 -1.23 -7.59
N GLY A 88 17.35 -2.00 -7.60
CA GLY A 88 17.04 -3.03 -8.59
C GLY A 88 17.86 -4.32 -8.44
N ASP A 89 18.41 -4.61 -7.27
CA ASP A 89 19.19 -5.82 -6.98
C ASP A 89 18.33 -7.06 -6.67
N GLY A 90 17.02 -6.87 -6.58
CA GLY A 90 16.01 -7.87 -6.28
C GLY A 90 15.82 -8.12 -4.79
N TYR A 91 16.18 -7.22 -3.88
CA TYR A 91 15.91 -7.33 -2.45
C TYR A 91 15.22 -6.07 -1.91
N PRO A 92 14.23 -6.20 -1.01
CA PRO A 92 13.53 -5.03 -0.51
C PRO A 92 14.43 -4.11 0.35
N ASP A 93 14.35 -2.81 0.07
CA ASP A 93 15.06 -1.75 0.76
C ASP A 93 14.15 -1.04 1.76
N ILE A 94 14.71 -0.61 2.89
CA ILE A 94 13.94 0.08 3.95
C ILE A 94 14.34 1.55 4.02
N VAL A 95 13.36 2.44 3.91
CA VAL A 95 13.55 3.88 4.10
C VAL A 95 13.02 4.31 5.45
N PHE A 96 13.89 4.89 6.27
CA PHE A 96 13.54 5.47 7.56
C PHE A 96 13.60 6.99 7.53
N SER A 97 12.52 7.62 7.96
CA SER A 97 12.49 9.04 8.33
C SER A 97 12.97 9.23 9.76
N THR A 98 13.98 10.07 9.96
CA THR A 98 14.64 10.25 11.25
C THR A 98 14.15 11.52 11.95
N TYR A 99 13.51 11.37 13.11
CA TYR A 99 12.87 12.48 13.84
C TYR A 99 13.87 13.33 14.65
N TRP A 100 14.54 12.75 15.66
CA TRP A 100 15.39 13.54 16.56
C TRP A 100 16.53 12.68 17.13
N ASN A 101 17.76 13.20 17.28
CA ASN A 101 18.88 12.40 17.82
C ASN A 101 19.19 12.63 19.31
N GLY A 102 18.41 13.47 19.98
CA GLY A 102 18.66 13.91 21.37
C GLY A 102 19.23 15.33 21.46
N SER A 103 19.76 15.88 20.36
CA SER A 103 20.41 17.21 20.35
C SER A 103 20.06 18.07 19.13
N SER A 104 19.66 17.48 18.01
CA SER A 104 19.34 18.18 16.77
C SER A 104 18.15 17.54 16.07
N ALA A 105 17.31 18.40 15.48
CA ALA A 105 16.29 18.02 14.49
C ALA A 105 16.87 17.94 13.07
N ASN A 106 17.96 18.65 12.76
CA ASN A 106 18.60 18.56 11.45
C ASN A 106 19.51 17.33 11.43
N ILE A 107 18.93 16.20 11.04
CA ILE A 107 19.58 14.89 11.00
C ILE A 107 19.13 14.14 9.75
N ASN A 108 20.00 13.27 9.26
CA ASN A 108 19.76 12.54 8.02
C ASN A 108 18.71 11.44 8.24
N SER A 109 17.85 11.28 7.24
CA SER A 109 17.04 10.07 7.02
C SER A 109 17.89 9.03 6.30
N TYR A 110 17.47 7.76 6.33
CA TYR A 110 18.33 6.66 5.94
C TYR A 110 17.63 5.68 5.00
N ILE A 111 18.35 5.24 3.99
CA ILE A 111 18.00 4.06 3.19
C ILE A 111 18.87 2.92 3.69
N TYR A 112 18.27 1.81 4.11
CA TYR A 112 18.97 0.57 4.44
C TYR A 112 18.79 -0.40 3.29
N TRP A 113 19.92 -0.86 2.73
CA TRP A 113 19.92 -1.66 1.52
C TRP A 113 19.70 -3.15 1.81
N GLY A 114 18.71 -3.74 1.14
CA GLY A 114 18.45 -5.16 1.07
C GLY A 114 19.61 -5.91 0.39
N ALA A 115 19.73 -7.22 0.64
CA ALA A 115 20.72 -8.08 -0.02
C ALA A 115 20.48 -9.57 0.24
N SER A 116 20.95 -10.41 -0.69
CA SER A 116 20.89 -11.88 -0.63
C SER A 116 21.58 -12.53 0.56
N SER A 117 22.58 -11.85 1.14
CA SER A 117 23.37 -12.38 2.26
C SER A 117 22.68 -12.23 3.62
N GLY A 118 21.43 -11.73 3.65
CA GLY A 118 20.78 -11.22 4.85
C GLY A 118 21.19 -9.76 5.10
N PRO A 119 20.25 -8.84 5.40
CA PRO A 119 20.33 -7.50 4.81
C PRO A 119 20.70 -6.39 5.81
N TYR A 120 20.85 -5.16 5.28
CA TYR A 120 20.88 -3.88 6.01
C TYR A 120 22.18 -3.48 6.75
N SER A 121 23.34 -3.98 6.32
CA SER A 121 24.64 -3.56 6.88
C SER A 121 25.17 -2.25 6.28
N THR A 122 24.68 -1.86 5.10
CA THR A 122 25.02 -0.60 4.44
C THR A 122 23.80 0.32 4.47
N LYS A 123 24.06 1.63 4.56
CA LYS A 123 23.01 2.63 4.48
C LYS A 123 23.47 3.86 3.71
N THR A 124 22.52 4.49 3.03
CA THR A 124 22.68 5.81 2.43
C THR A 124 22.03 6.85 3.34
N GLU A 125 22.66 8.01 3.49
CA GLU A 125 22.14 9.10 4.32
C GLU A 125 21.62 10.25 3.46
N LEU A 126 20.39 10.67 3.71
CA LEU A 126 19.73 11.77 3.00
C LEU A 126 19.42 12.93 3.96
N PRO A 127 19.93 14.15 3.70
CA PRO A 127 19.72 15.29 4.60
C PRO A 127 18.25 15.70 4.77
N THR A 128 17.71 15.48 5.96
CA THR A 128 16.34 15.88 6.35
C THR A 128 16.36 16.77 7.58
N SER A 129 15.19 17.31 7.94
CA SER A 129 14.99 18.14 9.13
C SER A 129 13.77 17.64 9.86
N GLU A 130 13.99 16.84 10.90
CA GLU A 130 12.98 16.09 11.64
C GLU A 130 12.05 15.37 10.66
N GLY A 131 12.60 14.35 10.01
CA GLY A 131 11.85 13.54 9.06
C GLY A 131 10.75 12.80 9.81
N HIS A 132 9.50 13.04 9.42
CA HIS A 132 8.34 12.31 9.92
C HIS A 132 7.87 11.31 8.85
N GLY A 133 7.14 11.82 7.86
CA GLY A 133 6.62 11.12 6.69
C GLY A 133 7.70 10.63 5.72
N ASN A 134 7.59 9.44 5.12
CA ASN A 134 8.19 9.17 3.82
C ASN A 134 7.29 8.32 2.92
N SER A 135 7.43 8.48 1.60
CA SER A 135 6.78 7.63 0.58
C SER A 135 7.71 7.43 -0.62
N ILE A 136 7.47 6.36 -1.38
CA ILE A 136 8.31 5.93 -2.50
C ILE A 136 7.45 5.73 -3.76
N ALA A 137 7.85 6.34 -4.88
CA ALA A 137 7.23 6.13 -6.19
C ALA A 137 8.11 6.69 -7.32
N ASP A 138 7.97 6.20 -8.55
CA ASP A 138 8.55 6.85 -9.73
C ASP A 138 7.65 8.05 -10.13
N LEU A 139 8.02 9.25 -9.68
CA LEU A 139 7.17 10.45 -9.82
C LEU A 139 7.34 11.12 -11.18
N ASN A 140 8.41 10.83 -11.92
CA ASN A 140 8.73 11.44 -13.19
C ASN A 140 8.65 10.45 -14.39
N ASN A 141 8.30 9.19 -14.12
CA ASN A 141 8.22 8.09 -15.08
C ASN A 141 9.55 7.82 -15.79
N ASP A 142 10.69 7.97 -15.11
CA ASP A 142 12.02 7.69 -15.66
C ASP A 142 12.51 6.24 -15.42
N GLY A 143 11.72 5.46 -14.68
CA GLY A 143 12.00 4.07 -14.32
C GLY A 143 12.84 3.92 -13.05
N TYR A 144 13.12 4.99 -12.31
CA TYR A 144 13.78 4.96 -11.01
C TYR A 144 12.84 5.49 -9.93
N LEU A 145 12.83 4.81 -8.77
CA LEU A 145 12.00 5.24 -7.66
C LEU A 145 12.54 6.50 -6.99
N ASP A 146 11.65 7.45 -6.75
CA ASP A 146 11.89 8.67 -6.00
C ASP A 146 11.43 8.53 -4.55
N ILE A 147 12.01 9.32 -3.66
CA ILE A 147 11.65 9.31 -2.23
C ILE A 147 11.16 10.69 -1.80
N VAL A 148 9.95 10.75 -1.27
CA VAL A 148 9.37 11.96 -0.69
C VAL A 148 9.55 11.92 0.83
N PHE A 149 10.09 12.98 1.42
CA PHE A 149 10.21 13.14 2.87
C PHE A 149 9.40 14.34 3.37
N SER A 150 8.60 14.13 4.42
CA SER A 150 7.94 15.19 5.17
C SER A 150 8.88 15.70 6.27
N ASN A 151 9.25 16.97 6.19
CA ASN A 151 10.09 17.61 7.20
C ASN A 151 9.24 18.40 8.19
N GLY A 152 9.44 18.13 9.48
CA GLY A 152 8.71 18.76 10.57
C GLY A 152 9.33 20.08 11.00
N TRP A 153 10.45 20.01 11.70
CA TRP A 153 11.08 21.13 12.39
C TRP A 153 12.60 21.12 12.15
N ASN A 154 13.22 22.30 12.13
CA ASN A 154 14.68 22.42 11.92
C ASN A 154 15.45 22.87 13.17
N GLY A 155 14.83 22.79 14.35
CA GLY A 155 15.39 23.33 15.59
C GLY A 155 15.02 24.79 15.87
N SER A 156 14.35 25.49 14.95
CA SER A 156 13.93 26.89 15.14
C SER A 156 12.58 27.24 14.52
N SER A 157 12.15 26.56 13.46
CA SER A 157 10.92 26.88 12.73
C SER A 157 10.21 25.61 12.25
N CYS A 158 8.88 25.62 12.29
CA CYS A 158 8.02 24.65 11.60
C CYS A 158 7.74 25.00 10.13
N ASN A 159 8.04 26.24 9.73
CA ASN A 159 7.86 26.68 8.34
C ASN A 159 9.09 26.24 7.54
N ILE A 160 9.18 24.94 7.29
CA ILE A 160 10.26 24.31 6.55
C ILE A 160 9.71 23.44 5.43
N ASN A 161 10.52 23.29 4.40
CA ASN A 161 10.13 22.59 3.19
C ASN A 161 10.33 21.08 3.32
N SER A 162 9.43 20.33 2.71
CA SER A 162 9.55 18.89 2.46
C SER A 162 10.34 18.65 1.17
N TYR A 163 10.89 17.45 0.99
CA TYR A 163 11.83 17.16 -0.10
C TYR A 163 11.36 15.99 -0.94
N ILE A 164 11.59 16.07 -2.25
CA ILE A 164 11.60 14.92 -3.16
C ILE A 164 13.06 14.67 -3.52
N TYR A 165 13.59 13.49 -3.19
CA TYR A 165 14.87 13.02 -3.66
C TYR A 165 14.66 12.21 -4.92
N TRP A 166 15.18 12.71 -6.04
CA TRP A 166 15.03 12.05 -7.34
C TRP A 166 15.99 10.87 -7.45
N GLY A 167 15.43 9.70 -7.73
CA GLY A 167 16.17 8.47 -7.98
C GLY A 167 16.98 8.56 -9.26
N ALA A 168 17.95 7.66 -9.38
CA ALA A 168 18.74 7.50 -10.58
C ALA A 168 19.28 6.07 -10.65
N ALA A 169 19.74 5.68 -11.84
CA ALA A 169 20.31 4.38 -12.13
C ALA A 169 21.24 3.84 -11.02
N GLY A 170 20.92 2.65 -10.52
CA GLY A 170 21.69 1.96 -9.48
C GLY A 170 21.40 2.45 -8.06
N GLY A 171 20.22 3.00 -7.78
CA GLY A 171 19.81 3.45 -6.44
C GLY A 171 20.58 4.68 -5.95
N ILE A 172 20.96 5.58 -6.87
CA ILE A 172 21.74 6.77 -6.53
C ILE A 172 20.81 7.91 -6.16
N TYR A 173 20.96 8.38 -4.92
CA TYR A 173 20.28 9.57 -4.40
C TYR A 173 21.30 10.65 -4.01
N SER A 174 20.99 11.91 -4.29
CA SER A 174 21.90 13.05 -4.00
C SER A 174 21.16 14.23 -3.37
N SER A 175 21.81 14.93 -2.44
CA SER A 175 21.33 16.19 -1.88
C SER A 175 21.23 17.33 -2.88
N THR A 176 21.89 17.21 -4.04
CA THR A 176 21.80 18.17 -5.15
C THR A 176 20.73 17.82 -6.17
N ASN A 177 20.25 16.58 -6.20
CA ASN A 177 19.20 16.12 -7.11
C ASN A 177 17.88 16.00 -6.33
N LYS A 178 17.33 17.14 -5.91
CA LYS A 178 16.09 17.18 -5.14
C LYS A 178 15.20 18.35 -5.51
N THR A 179 13.90 18.13 -5.40
CA THR A 179 12.89 19.19 -5.41
C THR A 179 12.51 19.56 -3.98
N VAL A 180 12.20 20.85 -3.78
CA VAL A 180 11.85 21.41 -2.48
C VAL A 180 10.41 21.92 -2.54
N LEU A 181 9.55 21.40 -1.65
CA LEU A 181 8.13 21.73 -1.59
C LEU A 181 7.79 22.45 -0.28
N ALA A 182 7.06 23.56 -0.36
CA ALA A 182 6.73 24.36 0.81
C ALA A 182 5.69 23.65 1.70
N THR A 183 6.03 23.40 2.95
CA THR A 183 5.16 22.72 3.92
C THR A 183 5.26 23.38 5.30
N HIS A 184 4.43 22.93 6.25
CA HIS A 184 4.40 23.49 7.61
C HIS A 184 4.30 22.40 8.66
N CYS A 185 5.42 22.07 9.29
CA CYS A 185 5.58 20.92 10.18
C CYS A 185 4.86 19.70 9.59
N ALA A 186 5.29 19.30 8.39
CA ALA A 186 4.66 18.20 7.68
C ALA A 186 4.96 16.90 8.41
N ASN A 187 3.92 16.17 8.78
CA ASN A 187 4.04 14.97 9.59
C ASN A 187 3.85 13.69 8.76
N SER A 188 3.18 13.78 7.62
CA SER A 188 2.94 12.66 6.72
C SER A 188 3.00 13.10 5.26
N ASN A 189 3.15 12.14 4.36
CA ASN A 189 2.86 12.31 2.96
C ASN A 189 2.29 11.03 2.36
N SER A 190 1.53 11.17 1.27
CA SER A 190 0.95 10.07 0.50
C SER A 190 1.02 10.42 -0.99
N ILE A 191 1.09 9.41 -1.86
CA ILE A 191 1.29 9.59 -3.32
C ILE A 191 0.20 8.84 -4.08
N ALA A 192 -0.51 9.52 -4.98
CA ALA A 192 -1.45 8.93 -5.93
C ALA A 192 -1.78 9.90 -7.06
N ASP A 193 -2.25 9.40 -8.20
CA ASP A 193 -2.87 10.23 -9.24
C ASP A 193 -4.30 10.59 -8.79
N LEU A 194 -4.46 11.74 -8.12
CA LEU A 194 -5.70 12.15 -7.45
C LEU A 194 -6.70 12.80 -8.41
N ASN A 195 -6.27 13.18 -9.62
CA ASN A 195 -7.10 13.84 -10.62
C ASN A 195 -7.28 13.01 -11.92
N ASN A 196 -6.69 11.81 -11.98
CA ASN A 196 -6.69 10.90 -13.13
C ASN A 196 -6.08 11.51 -14.40
N ASP A 197 -5.00 12.29 -14.27
CA ASP A 197 -4.28 12.89 -15.40
C ASP A 197 -3.04 12.07 -15.86
N GLY A 198 -2.75 10.96 -15.17
CA GLY A 198 -1.64 10.07 -15.46
C GLY A 198 -0.32 10.49 -14.80
N TYR A 199 -0.32 11.53 -13.95
CA TYR A 199 0.82 11.96 -13.17
C TYR A 199 0.53 11.80 -11.68
N LEU A 200 1.52 11.33 -10.92
CA LEU A 200 1.37 11.17 -9.48
C LEU A 200 1.34 12.54 -8.80
N ASP A 201 0.42 12.70 -7.86
CA ASP A 201 0.29 13.84 -6.97
C ASP A 201 0.85 13.50 -5.58
N ILE A 202 1.20 14.52 -4.81
CA ILE A 202 1.71 14.36 -3.46
C ILE A 202 0.83 15.10 -2.47
N LEU A 203 0.28 14.36 -1.51
CA LEU A 203 -0.45 14.87 -0.38
C LEU A 203 0.46 15.04 0.83
N PHE A 204 0.35 16.15 1.57
CA PHE A 204 1.06 16.40 2.83
C PHE A 204 0.08 16.76 3.95
N GLY A 205 0.23 16.09 5.10
CA GLY A 205 -0.39 16.48 6.36
C GLY A 205 0.41 17.59 7.05
N ASN A 206 -0.11 18.81 7.07
CA ASN A 206 0.53 19.93 7.78
C ASN A 206 -0.03 20.07 9.20
N VAL A 207 0.85 20.04 10.20
CA VAL A 207 0.42 20.03 11.61
C VAL A 207 0.39 21.43 12.22
N TYR A 208 1.41 22.27 11.95
CA TYR A 208 1.60 23.54 12.66
C TYR A 208 2.45 24.51 11.85
N ASN A 209 2.10 25.80 11.82
CA ASN A 209 2.86 26.84 11.09
C ASN A 209 3.69 27.78 11.97
N GLY A 210 3.91 27.42 13.23
CA GLY A 210 4.54 28.32 14.20
C GLY A 210 3.56 29.24 14.93
N SER A 211 2.27 29.24 14.59
CA SER A 211 1.25 30.04 15.28
C SER A 211 -0.05 29.29 15.59
N THR A 212 -0.52 28.42 14.70
CA THR A 212 -1.77 27.67 14.86
C THR A 212 -1.69 26.26 14.30
N TYR A 213 -2.47 25.35 14.88
CA TYR A 213 -2.69 23.98 14.39
C TYR A 213 -3.88 23.89 13.43
N ASN A 214 -4.72 24.94 13.35
CA ASN A 214 -5.76 25.05 12.33
C ASN A 214 -5.12 25.52 11.02
N ILE A 215 -4.39 24.63 10.36
CA ILE A 215 -3.70 24.85 9.10
C ILE A 215 -4.14 23.79 8.09
N ASN A 216 -4.21 24.20 6.83
CA ASN A 216 -4.55 23.36 5.71
C ASN A 216 -3.43 22.36 5.37
N SER A 217 -3.81 21.14 5.05
CA SER A 217 -2.97 20.15 4.35
C SER A 217 -2.89 20.49 2.87
N TYR A 218 -1.81 20.06 2.21
CA TYR A 218 -1.52 20.44 0.83
C TYR A 218 -1.53 19.24 -0.11
N ILE A 219 -2.18 19.40 -1.26
CA ILE A 219 -1.99 18.53 -2.43
C ILE A 219 -1.10 19.29 -3.40
N TYR A 220 0.04 18.71 -3.76
CA TYR A 220 0.88 19.18 -4.84
C TYR A 220 0.59 18.36 -6.10
N TRP A 221 0.20 19.03 -7.17
CA TRP A 221 -0.22 18.38 -8.41
C TRP A 221 0.97 18.01 -9.31
N GLY A 222 1.04 16.76 -9.73
CA GLY A 222 1.94 16.24 -10.73
C GLY A 222 1.63 16.82 -12.12
N SER A 223 2.59 16.74 -13.05
CA SER A 223 2.33 17.08 -14.46
C SER A 223 3.42 16.58 -15.41
N ALA A 224 3.07 16.48 -16.70
CA ALA A 224 3.97 16.20 -17.82
C ALA A 224 5.19 17.14 -17.90
N THR A 225 5.05 18.38 -17.44
CA THR A 225 6.05 19.44 -17.65
C THR A 225 7.10 19.56 -16.53
N GLY A 226 7.07 18.67 -15.53
CA GLY A 226 7.91 18.80 -14.34
C GLY A 226 7.25 19.65 -13.24
N PRO A 227 7.88 19.76 -12.04
CA PRO A 227 7.23 19.27 -10.83
C PRO A 227 6.33 20.30 -10.12
N TYR A 228 5.23 19.79 -9.55
CA TYR A 228 4.63 20.21 -8.27
C TYR A 228 4.60 21.73 -8.00
N SER A 229 4.27 22.52 -9.02
CA SER A 229 4.35 23.99 -8.97
C SER A 229 3.06 24.63 -8.47
N THR A 230 1.96 23.88 -8.50
CA THR A 230 0.66 24.30 -7.99
C THR A 230 0.27 23.42 -6.81
N LYS A 231 -0.47 24.00 -5.87
CA LYS A 231 -1.05 23.23 -4.76
C LYS A 231 -2.50 23.59 -4.51
N THR A 232 -3.26 22.60 -4.09
CA THR A 232 -4.58 22.77 -3.47
C THR A 232 -4.43 22.67 -1.97
N GLU A 233 -5.21 23.46 -1.24
CA GLU A 233 -5.22 23.46 0.23
C GLU A 233 -6.53 22.88 0.74
N LEU A 234 -6.44 21.86 1.59
CA LEU A 234 -7.59 21.22 2.23
C LEU A 234 -7.62 21.54 3.72
N ALA A 235 -8.78 21.95 4.23
CA ALA A 235 -8.91 22.38 5.61
C ALA A 235 -8.70 21.21 6.58
N THR A 236 -7.68 21.30 7.42
CA THR A 236 -7.35 20.29 8.43
C THR A 236 -7.08 20.97 9.77
N THR A 237 -6.92 20.16 10.82
CA THR A 237 -6.64 20.66 12.17
C THR A 237 -5.60 19.75 12.81
N GLY A 238 -4.34 20.16 12.69
CA GLY A 238 -3.20 19.30 13.02
C GLY A 238 -3.21 18.06 12.12
N GLY A 239 -3.16 18.24 10.80
CA GLY A 239 -3.22 17.15 9.83
C GLY A 239 -2.01 16.23 10.01
N ASN A 240 -2.19 15.14 10.73
CA ASN A 240 -1.12 14.31 11.26
C ASN A 240 -0.71 13.26 10.23
N TYR A 241 -1.69 12.49 9.77
CA TYR A 241 -1.54 11.45 8.77
C TYR A 241 -2.52 11.69 7.62
N SER A 242 -2.31 10.94 6.55
CA SER A 242 -3.27 10.83 5.47
C SER A 242 -3.24 9.44 4.84
N LEU A 243 -4.39 9.00 4.34
CA LEU A 243 -4.54 7.82 3.49
C LEU A 243 -5.34 8.17 2.24
N ILE A 244 -5.15 7.42 1.17
CA ILE A 244 -5.82 7.62 -0.12
C ILE A 244 -6.44 6.30 -0.58
N ALA A 245 -7.75 6.27 -0.86
CA ALA A 245 -8.44 5.12 -1.42
C ALA A 245 -9.79 5.52 -2.01
N ASP A 246 -10.30 4.77 -2.98
CA ASP A 246 -11.70 4.89 -3.44
C ASP A 246 -12.61 4.20 -2.40
N LEU A 247 -13.15 4.99 -1.46
CA LEU A 247 -13.89 4.49 -0.30
C LEU A 247 -15.37 4.22 -0.63
N ASN A 248 -15.88 4.82 -1.71
CA ASN A 248 -17.29 4.74 -2.11
C ASN A 248 -17.52 3.96 -3.43
N ASN A 249 -16.46 3.41 -4.02
CA ASN A 249 -16.45 2.68 -5.29
C ASN A 249 -16.94 3.53 -6.49
N ASP A 250 -16.65 4.82 -6.52
CA ASP A 250 -17.01 5.73 -7.62
C ASP A 250 -15.91 5.94 -8.67
N SER A 251 -14.78 5.23 -8.52
CA SER A 251 -13.57 5.32 -9.35
C SER A 251 -12.77 6.62 -9.22
N TYR A 252 -13.07 7.42 -8.19
CA TYR A 252 -12.24 8.55 -7.79
C TYR A 252 -11.65 8.29 -6.41
N LEU A 253 -10.38 8.67 -6.23
CA LEU A 253 -9.71 8.49 -4.95
C LEU A 253 -10.24 9.50 -3.93
N ASP A 254 -10.56 9.00 -2.74
CA ASP A 254 -10.88 9.79 -1.57
C ASP A 254 -9.65 9.95 -0.69
N ILE A 255 -9.65 10.99 0.14
CA ILE A 255 -8.56 11.29 1.07
C ILE A 255 -9.10 11.22 2.50
N VAL A 256 -8.44 10.49 3.38
CA VAL A 256 -8.69 10.61 4.82
C VAL A 256 -7.54 11.35 5.48
N PHE A 257 -7.86 12.28 6.36
CA PHE A 257 -6.90 12.94 7.23
C PHE A 257 -7.16 12.61 8.69
N GLU A 258 -6.12 12.16 9.38
CA GLU A 258 -6.07 12.02 10.83
C GLU A 258 -5.75 13.38 11.45
N ASN A 259 -6.76 14.07 11.94
CA ASN A 259 -6.56 15.31 12.68
C ASN A 259 -6.23 15.00 14.14
N CYS A 260 -5.14 15.55 14.67
CA CYS A 260 -4.63 15.15 15.99
C CYS A 260 -4.73 16.23 17.07
N TRP A 261 -4.70 17.52 16.72
CA TRP A 261 -4.57 18.58 17.71
C TRP A 261 -5.01 19.95 17.16
N ASN A 262 -5.73 20.73 17.96
CA ASN A 262 -6.14 22.11 17.60
C ASN A 262 -5.42 23.22 18.37
N GLY A 263 -4.42 22.87 19.20
CA GLY A 263 -3.74 23.79 20.11
C GLY A 263 -4.24 23.74 21.55
N SER A 264 -5.34 23.06 21.84
CA SER A 264 -5.93 22.97 23.19
C SER A 264 -6.43 21.58 23.56
N ASN A 265 -6.94 20.81 22.61
CA ASN A 265 -7.37 19.42 22.81
C ASN A 265 -7.04 18.55 21.58
N GLY A 266 -6.98 17.24 21.81
CA GLY A 266 -6.70 16.24 20.78
C GLY A 266 -7.91 15.40 20.38
N ILE A 267 -9.11 15.72 20.88
CA ILE A 267 -10.34 15.04 20.48
C ILE A 267 -10.86 15.76 19.24
N ILE A 268 -10.17 15.53 18.13
CA ILE A 268 -10.49 16.10 16.83
C ILE A 268 -10.93 14.97 15.91
N ASN A 269 -12.00 15.22 15.17
CA ASN A 269 -12.50 14.28 14.19
C ASN A 269 -11.51 14.14 13.04
N SER A 270 -11.30 12.91 12.58
CA SER A 270 -10.65 12.66 11.30
C SER A 270 -11.63 13.03 10.18
N TYR A 271 -11.11 13.45 9.03
CA TYR A 271 -11.93 13.90 7.91
C TYR A 271 -11.77 12.95 6.73
N ILE A 272 -12.87 12.52 6.12
CA ILE A 272 -12.86 11.97 4.77
C ILE A 272 -13.20 13.11 3.82
N TYR A 273 -12.30 13.47 2.91
CA TYR A 273 -12.58 14.31 1.76
C TYR A 273 -12.92 13.43 0.57
N TRP A 274 -14.13 13.57 0.06
CA TRP A 274 -14.61 12.78 -1.07
C TRP A 274 -14.02 13.33 -2.37
N GLY A 275 -13.42 12.43 -3.14
CA GLY A 275 -12.99 12.66 -4.50
C GLY A 275 -14.18 12.79 -5.44
N GLY A 276 -13.86 13.05 -6.71
CA GLY A 276 -14.87 13.10 -7.75
C GLY A 276 -14.24 13.48 -9.09
N ALA A 277 -15.06 13.45 -10.13
CA ALA A 277 -14.64 13.91 -11.46
C ALA A 277 -13.95 15.28 -11.35
N SER A 278 -12.77 15.42 -11.95
CA SER A 278 -11.87 16.59 -11.91
C SER A 278 -11.09 16.86 -10.60
N GLY A 279 -10.95 15.89 -9.69
CA GLY A 279 -10.03 16.01 -8.53
C GLY A 279 -10.50 17.00 -7.46
N HIS A 280 -11.81 17.15 -7.30
CA HIS A 280 -12.41 18.17 -6.44
C HIS A 280 -12.79 17.64 -5.04
N TYR A 281 -11.93 17.88 -4.06
CA TYR A 281 -12.15 17.56 -2.64
C TYR A 281 -12.96 18.65 -1.91
N SER A 282 -14.23 18.82 -2.29
CA SER A 282 -15.05 19.95 -1.82
C SER A 282 -15.96 19.65 -0.62
N THR A 283 -16.25 18.37 -0.37
CA THR A 283 -17.09 17.93 0.74
C THR A 283 -16.31 17.01 1.66
N LYS A 284 -16.57 17.10 2.97
CA LYS A 284 -15.98 16.19 3.95
C LYS A 284 -16.99 15.53 4.88
N THR A 285 -16.70 14.29 5.27
CA THR A 285 -17.37 13.56 6.35
C THR A 285 -16.48 13.56 7.58
N ASP A 286 -17.08 13.76 8.76
CA ASP A 286 -16.38 13.73 10.04
C ASP A 286 -16.46 12.33 10.68
N LEU A 287 -15.31 11.76 11.04
CA LEU A 287 -15.22 10.52 11.81
C LEU A 287 -14.70 10.82 13.22
N LEU A 288 -15.43 10.35 14.24
CA LEU A 288 -15.06 10.59 15.63
C LEU A 288 -13.81 9.79 16.02
N THR A 289 -12.68 10.48 16.08
CA THR A 289 -11.39 9.93 16.51
C THR A 289 -10.85 10.66 17.73
N SER A 290 -9.80 10.14 18.34
CA SER A 290 -9.17 10.75 19.52
C SER A 290 -7.67 10.71 19.39
N TYR A 291 -7.11 11.84 18.93
CA TYR A 291 -5.70 12.01 18.60
C TYR A 291 -5.25 10.85 17.69
N ALA A 292 -5.82 10.79 16.48
CA ALA A 292 -5.48 9.74 15.53
C ALA A 292 -4.03 9.91 15.06
N THR A 293 -3.26 8.82 15.10
CA THR A 293 -1.82 8.81 14.80
C THR A 293 -1.41 7.79 13.74
N GLY A 294 -2.37 7.21 13.05
CA GLY A 294 -2.14 6.27 11.97
C GLY A 294 -3.45 5.62 11.56
N SER A 295 -3.49 5.13 10.33
CA SER A 295 -4.65 4.47 9.76
C SER A 295 -4.23 3.47 8.69
N SER A 296 -5.11 2.52 8.39
CA SER A 296 -5.01 1.63 7.23
C SER A 296 -6.40 1.39 6.67
N VAL A 297 -6.46 0.98 5.40
CA VAL A 297 -7.72 0.76 4.70
C VAL A 297 -7.70 -0.58 3.97
N ALA A 298 -8.74 -1.38 4.20
CA ALA A 298 -8.95 -2.65 3.54
C ALA A 298 -10.39 -3.11 3.75
N ASP A 299 -10.86 -4.08 2.98
CA ASP A 299 -12.11 -4.78 3.27
C ASP A 299 -11.86 -5.85 4.35
N PHE A 300 -12.09 -5.51 5.64
CA PHE A 300 -11.78 -6.40 6.76
C PHE A 300 -12.84 -7.48 6.97
N ASN A 301 -14.04 -7.30 6.40
CA ASN A 301 -15.18 -8.20 6.59
C ASN A 301 -15.58 -8.95 5.30
N ASN A 302 -14.89 -8.70 4.19
CA ASN A 302 -15.12 -9.24 2.85
C ASN A 302 -16.52 -8.92 2.30
N ASP A 303 -17.06 -7.73 2.57
CA ASP A 303 -18.38 -7.29 2.10
C ASP A 303 -18.34 -6.48 0.78
N GLY A 304 -17.15 -6.22 0.25
CA GLY A 304 -16.92 -5.46 -0.98
C GLY A 304 -16.77 -3.95 -0.78
N TYR A 305 -16.78 -3.46 0.47
CA TYR A 305 -16.56 -2.05 0.80
C TYR A 305 -15.30 -1.89 1.65
N LEU A 306 -14.53 -0.84 1.38
CA LEU A 306 -13.33 -0.57 2.16
C LEU A 306 -13.69 -0.03 3.56
N ASP A 307 -13.07 -0.61 4.56
CA ASP A 307 -13.12 -0.22 5.96
C ASP A 307 -11.87 0.56 6.35
N ILE A 308 -11.94 1.36 7.41
CA ILE A 308 -10.80 2.15 7.90
C ILE A 308 -10.51 1.80 9.34
N VAL A 309 -9.28 1.36 9.63
CA VAL A 309 -8.79 1.24 11.01
C VAL A 309 -7.98 2.47 11.39
N PHE A 310 -8.23 3.04 12.57
CA PHE A 310 -7.51 4.18 13.15
C PHE A 310 -6.81 3.81 14.44
N SER A 311 -5.55 4.22 14.57
CA SER A 311 -4.79 4.25 15.82
C SER A 311 -5.18 5.48 16.64
N ASN A 312 -6.06 5.32 17.64
CA ASN A 312 -6.38 6.40 18.57
C ASN A 312 -5.42 6.39 19.75
N ARG A 313 -4.79 7.54 20.01
CA ARG A 313 -3.72 7.61 21.00
C ARG A 313 -4.11 8.27 22.32
N TYR A 314 -4.95 9.31 22.29
CA TYR A 314 -5.20 10.13 23.47
C TYR A 314 -6.58 10.78 23.45
N ASN A 315 -7.33 10.65 24.55
CA ASN A 315 -8.68 11.20 24.70
C ASN A 315 -8.76 12.43 25.60
N GLY A 316 -7.64 13.11 25.88
CA GLY A 316 -7.60 14.23 26.81
C GLY A 316 -7.32 13.85 28.27
N SER A 317 -7.27 12.56 28.61
CA SER A 317 -6.96 12.11 29.99
C SER A 317 -6.15 10.82 30.07
N SER A 318 -6.27 9.93 29.08
CA SER A 318 -5.61 8.62 29.05
C SER A 318 -5.02 8.34 27.68
N THR A 319 -3.90 7.63 27.65
CA THR A 319 -3.35 7.00 26.43
C THR A 319 -3.72 5.52 26.29
N ASN A 320 -4.34 4.93 27.31
CA ASN A 320 -4.96 3.61 27.23
C ASN A 320 -6.39 3.78 26.73
N ILE A 321 -6.55 3.83 25.41
CA ILE A 321 -7.83 4.00 24.73
C ILE A 321 -7.91 3.07 23.51
N ASN A 322 -9.14 2.77 23.11
CA ASN A 322 -9.40 1.86 22.01
C ASN A 322 -9.11 2.51 20.65
N SER A 323 -8.52 1.74 19.76
CA SER A 323 -8.46 2.01 18.32
C SER A 323 -9.80 1.66 17.68
N TYR A 324 -10.12 2.25 16.52
CA TYR A 324 -11.44 2.09 15.90
C TYR A 324 -11.32 1.48 14.51
N ILE A 325 -12.15 0.50 14.19
CA ILE A 325 -12.46 0.13 12.80
C ILE A 325 -13.79 0.78 12.44
N TYR A 326 -13.80 1.67 11.46
CA TYR A 326 -15.01 2.20 10.85
C TYR A 326 -15.38 1.36 9.63
N TRP A 327 -16.61 0.85 9.62
CA TRP A 327 -17.06 -0.09 8.60
C TRP A 327 -17.61 0.63 7.36
N GLY A 328 -17.07 0.32 6.18
CA GLY A 328 -17.63 0.69 4.89
C GLY A 328 -19.01 0.07 4.69
N SER A 329 -19.84 0.66 3.82
CA SER A 329 -21.07 0.02 3.34
C SER A 329 -21.67 0.78 2.16
N ALA A 330 -22.54 0.12 1.41
CA ALA A 330 -23.29 0.70 0.30
C ALA A 330 -24.21 1.89 0.68
N SER A 331 -24.71 1.91 1.91
CA SER A 331 -25.84 2.78 2.29
C SER A 331 -25.52 3.79 3.38
N THR A 332 -24.75 3.39 4.38
CA THR A 332 -24.37 4.23 5.52
C THR A 332 -22.89 4.01 5.85
N PRO A 333 -21.99 4.32 4.89
CA PRO A 333 -20.55 4.09 5.07
C PRO A 333 -20.05 4.82 6.31
N TYR A 334 -19.23 4.14 7.10
CA TYR A 334 -18.54 4.66 8.28
C TYR A 334 -19.47 5.16 9.41
N SER A 335 -20.73 4.72 9.42
CA SER A 335 -21.71 5.06 10.47
C SER A 335 -21.58 4.21 11.73
N THR A 336 -20.95 3.03 11.62
CA THR A 336 -20.71 2.09 12.72
C THR A 336 -19.22 1.85 12.89
N LYS A 337 -18.80 1.55 14.12
CA LYS A 337 -17.43 1.21 14.42
C LYS A 337 -17.29 0.05 15.41
N THR A 338 -16.21 -0.70 15.27
CA THR A 338 -15.72 -1.66 16.26
C THR A 338 -14.57 -1.04 17.04
N GLU A 339 -14.52 -1.27 18.35
CA GLU A 339 -13.43 -0.80 19.21
C GLU A 339 -12.43 -1.93 19.48
N ILE A 340 -11.16 -1.68 19.18
CA ILE A 340 -10.04 -2.60 19.45
C ILE A 340 -9.29 -2.11 20.70
N PRO A 341 -9.17 -2.92 21.77
CA PRO A 341 -8.47 -2.53 22.99
C PRO A 341 -6.97 -2.30 22.81
N THR A 342 -6.56 -1.05 22.57
CA THR A 342 -5.17 -0.66 22.34
C THR A 342 -4.60 0.20 23.47
N ILE A 343 -3.28 0.37 23.50
CA ILE A 343 -2.58 1.18 24.50
C ILE A 343 -1.53 2.03 23.79
N ASN A 344 -1.62 3.35 23.90
CA ASN A 344 -0.69 4.36 23.40
C ASN A 344 -0.09 3.99 22.03
N VAL A 345 -0.96 3.66 21.09
CA VAL A 345 -0.55 3.27 19.74
C VAL A 345 -0.18 4.50 18.94
N TYR A 346 0.81 4.36 18.07
CA TYR A 346 1.13 5.38 17.08
C TYR A 346 0.60 4.93 15.73
N GLU A 347 1.21 3.91 15.14
CA GLU A 347 0.87 3.46 13.81
C GLU A 347 0.18 2.10 13.78
N ASN A 348 -0.51 1.80 12.69
CA ASN A 348 -0.98 0.47 12.35
C ASN A 348 -0.69 0.12 10.89
N SER A 349 -0.57 -1.18 10.61
CA SER A 349 -0.53 -1.74 9.27
C SER A 349 -1.36 -3.02 9.23
N VAL A 350 -1.73 -3.44 8.02
CA VAL A 350 -2.62 -4.58 7.81
C VAL A 350 -2.08 -5.49 6.72
N ALA A 351 -2.26 -6.80 6.91
CA ALA A 351 -1.97 -7.87 5.97
C ALA A 351 -2.55 -9.20 6.50
N ASP A 352 -2.77 -10.18 5.64
CA ASP A 352 -3.01 -11.56 6.07
C ASP A 352 -1.64 -12.19 6.41
N LEU A 353 -1.25 -12.16 7.69
CA LEU A 353 0.09 -12.55 8.12
C LEU A 353 0.24 -14.07 8.28
N ASN A 354 -0.88 -14.78 8.44
CA ASN A 354 -0.91 -16.22 8.66
C ASN A 354 -1.47 -17.01 7.45
N ASN A 355 -1.85 -16.33 6.36
CA ASN A 355 -2.43 -16.87 5.15
C ASN A 355 -3.77 -17.62 5.38
N ASP A 356 -4.61 -17.16 6.32
CA ASP A 356 -5.91 -17.75 6.62
C ASP A 356 -7.09 -17.14 5.85
N GLY A 357 -6.82 -16.11 5.04
CA GLY A 357 -7.79 -15.38 4.24
C GLY A 357 -8.48 -14.24 4.99
N TYR A 358 -8.07 -13.93 6.22
CA TYR A 358 -8.55 -12.78 6.99
C TYR A 358 -7.39 -11.83 7.27
N LEU A 359 -7.66 -10.53 7.14
CA LEU A 359 -6.64 -9.52 7.39
C LEU A 359 -6.37 -9.38 8.90
N ASP A 360 -5.09 -9.34 9.24
CA ASP A 360 -4.58 -9.06 10.57
C ASP A 360 -4.20 -7.58 10.70
N ILE A 361 -4.19 -7.08 11.93
CA ILE A 361 -3.84 -5.68 12.23
C ILE A 361 -2.64 -5.64 13.18
N VAL A 362 -1.56 -5.01 12.74
CA VAL A 362 -0.38 -4.76 13.56
C VAL A 362 -0.45 -3.35 14.13
N PHE A 363 -0.30 -3.19 15.44
CA PHE A 363 -0.21 -1.88 16.11
C PHE A 363 1.16 -1.65 16.74
N SER A 364 1.75 -0.47 16.48
CA SER A 364 2.95 0.02 17.15
C SER A 364 2.61 0.65 18.49
N THR A 365 2.94 -0.02 19.59
CA THR A 365 2.73 0.51 20.94
C THR A 365 3.97 1.27 21.43
N ASN A 366 3.76 2.54 21.76
CA ASN A 366 4.84 3.43 22.15
C ASN A 366 5.22 3.35 23.63
N SER A 367 4.26 3.04 24.50
CA SER A 367 4.54 2.71 25.91
C SER A 367 3.31 2.15 26.60
N ASP A 368 3.50 1.35 27.63
CA ASP A 368 2.44 0.95 28.56
C ASP A 368 2.80 1.42 29.97
N GLY A 369 1.92 2.21 30.61
CA GLY A 369 2.19 2.80 31.93
C GLY A 369 3.48 3.63 32.02
N GLY A 370 3.95 4.19 30.89
CA GLY A 370 5.22 4.90 30.77
C GLY A 370 6.44 4.00 30.49
N ASN A 371 6.30 2.67 30.55
CA ASN A 371 7.35 1.75 30.15
C ASN A 371 7.45 1.69 28.61
N ARG A 372 8.62 2.05 28.08
CA ARG A 372 8.94 2.03 26.65
C ARG A 372 9.25 0.63 26.14
N THR A 373 9.78 -0.25 26.98
CA THR A 373 9.99 -1.66 26.60
C THR A 373 8.69 -2.40 26.88
N THR A 374 7.90 -2.58 25.83
CA THR A 374 6.54 -3.14 25.90
C THR A 374 6.23 -3.92 24.62
N ASN A 375 5.07 -4.53 24.57
CA ASN A 375 4.64 -5.23 23.37
C ASN A 375 3.94 -4.27 22.41
N SER A 376 4.38 -4.25 21.16
CA SER A 376 3.50 -4.02 20.02
C SER A 376 2.63 -5.27 19.81
N TYR A 377 1.50 -5.16 19.12
CA TYR A 377 0.54 -6.27 19.03
C TYR A 377 0.10 -6.56 17.62
N ILE A 378 0.02 -7.83 17.26
CA ILE A 378 -0.75 -8.34 16.13
C ILE A 378 -2.13 -8.73 16.67
N TYR A 379 -3.20 -8.18 16.10
CA TYR A 379 -4.57 -8.62 16.32
C TYR A 379 -4.99 -9.49 15.14
N TRP A 380 -5.36 -10.74 15.43
CA TRP A 380 -5.62 -11.72 14.39
C TRP A 380 -7.04 -11.56 13.82
N GLY A 381 -7.12 -11.46 12.50
CA GLY A 381 -8.35 -11.62 11.74
C GLY A 381 -8.91 -13.03 11.92
N SER A 382 -10.22 -13.19 11.73
CA SER A 382 -10.84 -14.52 11.61
C SER A 382 -12.29 -14.40 11.17
N ALA A 383 -12.84 -15.52 10.67
CA ALA A 383 -14.26 -15.67 10.38
C ALA A 383 -15.17 -15.43 11.60
N THR A 384 -14.67 -15.72 12.80
CA THR A 384 -15.48 -15.74 14.04
C THR A 384 -14.78 -14.99 15.15
N ASN A 385 -15.39 -13.90 15.62
CA ASN A 385 -14.79 -12.99 16.61
C ASN A 385 -13.43 -12.43 16.13
N PRO A 386 -13.38 -11.76 14.97
CA PRO A 386 -12.16 -11.13 14.47
C PRO A 386 -11.57 -10.19 15.53
N TYR A 387 -10.24 -10.15 15.60
CA TYR A 387 -9.46 -9.29 16.51
C TYR A 387 -9.67 -9.57 18.01
N SER A 388 -10.24 -10.73 18.37
CA SER A 388 -10.40 -11.16 19.77
C SER A 388 -9.14 -11.80 20.37
N THR A 389 -8.24 -12.29 19.52
CA THR A 389 -6.94 -12.84 19.90
C THR A 389 -5.82 -11.92 19.43
N LYS A 390 -4.72 -11.89 20.18
CA LYS A 390 -3.55 -11.08 19.83
C LYS A 390 -2.24 -11.71 20.26
N THR A 391 -1.19 -11.43 19.51
CA THR A 391 0.20 -11.82 19.81
C THR A 391 1.01 -10.56 20.14
N GLY A 392 1.77 -10.60 21.25
CA GLY A 392 2.65 -9.51 21.65
C GLY A 392 4.06 -9.68 21.10
N LEU A 393 4.60 -8.63 20.48
CA LEU A 393 5.97 -8.55 19.99
C LEU A 393 6.74 -7.47 20.78
N VAL A 394 7.80 -7.86 21.49
CA VAL A 394 8.55 -6.96 22.38
C VAL A 394 9.33 -5.90 21.59
N THR A 395 8.78 -4.68 21.56
CA THR A 395 9.38 -3.50 20.96
C THR A 395 9.83 -2.51 22.02
N VAL A 396 10.53 -1.45 21.60
CA VAL A 396 11.05 -0.41 22.48
C VAL A 396 10.61 0.95 21.96
N GLY A 397 9.52 1.50 22.50
CA GLY A 397 9.00 2.79 22.09
C GLY A 397 8.68 2.85 20.61
N ALA A 398 7.94 1.87 20.09
CA ALA A 398 7.57 1.81 18.68
C ALA A 398 6.73 3.03 18.29
N TYR A 399 7.08 3.67 17.19
CA TYR A 399 6.30 4.73 16.56
C TYR A 399 5.68 4.20 15.29
N GLY A 400 6.52 3.81 14.34
CA GLY A 400 6.05 3.29 13.06
C GLY A 400 6.16 1.79 12.89
N ASN A 401 5.44 1.25 11.91
CA ASN A 401 5.62 -0.11 11.45
C ASN A 401 5.31 -0.26 9.96
N SER A 402 5.88 -1.29 9.34
CA SER A 402 5.61 -1.67 7.95
C SER A 402 5.67 -3.19 7.83
N ILE A 403 4.99 -3.73 6.82
CA ILE A 403 4.90 -5.17 6.56
C ILE A 403 5.43 -5.41 5.15
N ALA A 404 6.32 -6.40 5.00
CA ALA A 404 6.84 -6.83 3.70
C ALA A 404 7.51 -8.19 3.82
N ASP A 405 7.52 -8.98 2.74
CA ASP A 405 8.36 -10.17 2.64
C ASP A 405 9.79 -9.74 2.28
N LEU A 406 10.62 -9.47 3.29
CA LEU A 406 11.96 -8.89 3.11
C LEU A 406 12.99 -9.93 2.68
N ASN A 407 12.78 -11.20 3.04
CA ASN A 407 13.69 -12.29 2.72
C ASN A 407 13.23 -13.14 1.52
N LYS A 408 12.06 -12.83 0.95
CA LYS A 408 11.43 -13.51 -0.19
C LYS A 408 11.11 -14.98 0.09
N ASP A 409 10.75 -15.31 1.32
CA ASP A 409 10.38 -16.67 1.72
C ASP A 409 8.88 -16.98 1.58
N GLY A 410 8.08 -15.98 1.18
CA GLY A 410 6.64 -16.07 1.00
C GLY A 410 5.83 -15.79 2.25
N TYR A 411 6.46 -15.39 3.36
CA TYR A 411 5.80 -14.95 4.58
C TYR A 411 6.10 -13.47 4.83
N PHE A 412 5.11 -12.75 5.33
CA PHE A 412 5.29 -11.34 5.65
C PHE A 412 6.11 -11.15 6.92
N ASP A 413 7.13 -10.30 6.84
CA ASP A 413 7.90 -9.79 7.95
C ASP A 413 7.32 -8.47 8.45
N ILE A 414 7.59 -8.13 9.71
CA ILE A 414 7.12 -6.90 10.33
C ILE A 414 8.31 -6.07 10.80
N ILE A 415 8.40 -4.83 10.30
CA ILE A 415 9.40 -3.86 10.70
C ILE A 415 8.78 -2.90 11.72
N PHE A 416 9.44 -2.69 12.85
CA PHE A 416 9.08 -1.68 13.84
C PHE A 416 10.17 -0.62 13.98
N GLY A 417 9.77 0.63 13.83
CA GLY A 417 10.60 1.81 14.05
C GLY A 417 10.54 2.24 15.51
N THR A 418 11.66 2.16 16.21
CA THR A 418 11.75 2.54 17.62
C THR A 418 12.31 3.95 17.75
N SER A 419 11.51 4.93 18.20
CA SER A 419 12.02 6.31 18.22
C SER A 419 12.80 6.67 19.49
N TYR A 420 12.36 6.15 20.64
CA TYR A 420 12.91 6.52 21.95
C TYR A 420 12.72 5.44 22.99
N ASN A 421 13.82 5.02 23.64
CA ASN A 421 13.81 3.92 24.61
C ASN A 421 13.58 4.34 26.07
N GLY A 422 13.35 5.63 26.34
CA GLY A 422 13.24 6.16 27.71
C GLY A 422 14.52 6.84 28.22
N SER A 423 15.63 6.70 27.51
CA SER A 423 16.90 7.38 27.83
C SER A 423 17.66 7.89 26.59
N SER A 424 17.48 7.26 25.44
CA SER A 424 18.19 7.54 24.20
C SER A 424 17.25 7.51 22.99
N TYR A 425 17.56 8.37 22.02
CA TYR A 425 16.96 8.39 20.68
C TYR A 425 17.72 7.51 19.69
N SER A 426 18.98 7.15 19.98
CA SER A 426 19.70 6.11 19.25
C SER A 426 19.27 4.75 19.80
N CYS A 427 18.33 4.10 19.13
CA CYS A 427 17.80 2.80 19.50
C CYS A 427 17.56 1.94 18.25
N ASN A 428 17.67 0.63 18.44
CA ASN A 428 17.56 -0.33 17.34
C ASN A 428 16.10 -0.56 16.98
N SER A 429 15.80 -0.39 15.69
CA SER A 429 14.56 -0.89 15.10
C SER A 429 14.59 -2.41 15.00
N TYR A 430 13.43 -3.03 14.87
CA TYR A 430 13.31 -4.49 14.89
C TYR A 430 12.62 -4.99 13.64
N ILE A 431 13.18 -6.02 13.01
CA ILE A 431 12.48 -6.85 12.02
C ILE A 431 12.09 -8.13 12.72
N TYR A 432 10.80 -8.45 12.74
CA TYR A 432 10.26 -9.73 13.16
C TYR A 432 9.99 -10.57 11.92
N TRP A 433 10.62 -11.74 11.84
CA TRP A 433 10.56 -12.59 10.65
C TRP A 433 9.30 -13.44 10.63
N GLY A 434 8.56 -13.36 9.53
CA GLY A 434 7.48 -14.29 9.22
C GLY A 434 8.03 -15.68 8.92
N SER A 435 7.21 -16.71 9.08
CA SER A 435 7.56 -18.08 8.69
C SER A 435 6.35 -19.01 8.73
N ALA A 436 6.48 -20.17 8.08
CA ALA A 436 5.49 -21.25 8.18
C ALA A 436 5.31 -21.79 9.60
N THR A 437 6.38 -21.74 10.40
CA THR A 437 6.45 -22.32 11.75
C THR A 437 7.22 -21.39 12.66
N ASP A 438 6.67 -21.11 13.84
CA ASP A 438 7.24 -20.18 14.81
C ASP A 438 7.37 -18.74 14.27
N ALA A 439 6.36 -18.29 13.51
CA ALA A 439 6.30 -16.93 12.96
C ALA A 439 6.52 -15.88 14.06
N TYR A 440 7.35 -14.89 13.76
CA TYR A 440 7.68 -13.76 14.65
C TYR A 440 8.37 -14.16 15.96
N SER A 441 8.91 -15.39 16.06
CA SER A 441 9.69 -15.84 17.21
C SER A 441 11.13 -15.31 17.22
N THR A 442 11.64 -14.91 16.07
CA THR A 442 12.99 -14.34 15.90
C THR A 442 12.92 -12.90 15.44
N LYS A 443 13.95 -12.12 15.81
CA LYS A 443 14.08 -10.75 15.34
C LYS A 443 15.51 -10.37 14.98
N THR A 444 15.64 -9.50 13.99
CA THR A 444 16.88 -8.80 13.67
C THR A 444 16.81 -7.38 14.21
N GLU A 445 17.92 -6.90 14.77
CA GLU A 445 18.06 -5.53 15.23
C GLU A 445 18.74 -4.67 14.16
N LEU A 446 18.13 -3.55 13.82
CA LEU A 446 18.65 -2.57 12.88
C LEU A 446 19.08 -1.30 13.63
N PRO A 447 20.37 -0.93 13.64
CA PRO A 447 20.83 0.28 14.29
C PRO A 447 20.23 1.52 13.64
N THR A 448 19.26 2.15 14.30
CA THR A 448 18.56 3.34 13.80
C THR A 448 18.69 4.52 14.78
N ILE A 449 18.34 5.72 14.32
CA ILE A 449 18.26 6.92 15.15
C ILE A 449 16.84 7.44 15.03
N SER A 450 16.08 7.35 16.11
CA SER A 450 14.71 7.83 16.22
C SER A 450 13.84 7.74 14.96
N PRO A 451 13.73 6.57 14.29
CA PRO A 451 12.87 6.45 13.12
C PRO A 451 11.42 6.72 13.51
N PHE A 452 10.75 7.54 12.71
CA PHE A 452 9.34 7.89 12.87
C PHE A 452 8.50 7.28 11.75
N GLY A 453 8.96 7.44 10.50
CA GLY A 453 8.35 6.83 9.31
C GLY A 453 9.18 5.74 8.69
N ILE A 454 8.50 4.77 8.08
CA ILE A 454 9.09 3.56 7.53
C ILE A 454 8.36 3.21 6.25
N SER A 455 9.07 3.15 5.13
CA SER A 455 8.56 2.55 3.90
C SER A 455 9.48 1.43 3.45
N VAL A 456 8.93 0.44 2.76
CA VAL A 456 9.69 -0.68 2.20
C VAL A 456 9.51 -0.68 0.70
N ALA A 457 10.57 -0.35 -0.02
CA ALA A 457 10.63 -0.52 -1.46
C ALA A 457 10.92 -1.98 -1.77
N GLY A 458 10.13 -2.60 -2.64
CA GLY A 458 10.41 -3.93 -3.18
C GLY A 458 9.45 -4.99 -2.65
N SER A 459 8.47 -4.56 -1.86
CA SER A 459 7.46 -5.44 -1.28
C SER A 459 6.37 -5.75 -2.30
N ASN A 460 5.86 -7.00 -2.27
CA ASN A 460 4.73 -7.40 -3.11
C ASN A 460 3.36 -6.99 -2.48
N LEU A 461 3.35 -6.10 -1.49
CA LEU A 461 2.12 -5.59 -0.89
C LEU A 461 1.64 -4.42 -1.75
N PHE A 462 0.66 -4.70 -2.61
CA PHE A 462 0.01 -3.69 -3.44
C PHE A 462 -0.70 -2.68 -2.54
N GLY A 463 -0.31 -1.42 -2.68
CA GLY A 463 -0.76 -0.22 -1.97
C GLY A 463 0.32 0.84 -2.20
N SER A 464 0.04 2.14 -2.13
CA SER A 464 1.13 3.13 -2.18
C SER A 464 2.13 2.77 -1.07
N ASP A 465 3.43 2.63 -1.39
CA ASP A 465 4.52 2.57 -0.41
C ASP A 465 4.68 3.96 0.25
N SER A 466 3.56 4.52 0.72
CA SER A 466 3.51 5.59 1.68
C SER A 466 3.72 4.94 3.03
N GLY A 467 4.74 5.38 3.76
CA GLY A 467 5.14 4.81 5.04
C GLY A 467 4.15 5.01 6.18
N TYR A 468 2.86 5.21 5.84
CA TYR A 468 1.69 5.44 6.66
C TYR A 468 0.43 4.95 5.94
N GLY A 469 -0.03 3.77 6.34
CA GLY A 469 -1.27 3.13 5.87
C GLY A 469 -1.09 2.24 4.64
N ASN A 470 -1.40 0.95 4.81
CA ASN A 470 -1.49 0.00 3.71
C ASN A 470 -2.90 0.10 3.10
N VAL A 471 -2.98 0.23 1.77
CA VAL A 471 -4.21 0.06 1.00
C VAL A 471 -4.15 -1.34 0.39
N ILE A 472 -4.84 -2.33 0.94
CA ILE A 472 -4.91 -3.65 0.29
C ILE A 472 -6.09 -3.63 -0.68
N PRO A 473 -5.87 -3.75 -2.00
CA PRO A 473 -6.96 -3.73 -2.96
C PRO A 473 -7.84 -4.97 -2.81
N LEU A 474 -9.15 -4.82 -3.07
CA LEU A 474 -10.20 -5.82 -2.89
C LEU A 474 -9.92 -7.20 -3.54
N TRP A 475 -9.08 -7.26 -4.57
CA TRP A 475 -8.74 -8.52 -5.25
C TRP A 475 -7.64 -9.32 -4.54
N ALA A 476 -6.86 -8.71 -3.65
CA ALA A 476 -5.77 -9.38 -2.94
C ALA A 476 -6.25 -10.31 -1.80
N THR A 477 -7.53 -10.25 -1.41
CA THR A 477 -8.13 -11.06 -0.33
C THR A 477 -8.74 -12.38 -0.80
N GLN A 478 -8.85 -12.63 -2.11
CA GLN A 478 -9.33 -13.93 -2.62
C GLN A 478 -8.17 -14.89 -2.83
N GLY A 479 -7.98 -15.77 -1.85
CA GLY A 479 -6.86 -16.72 -1.77
C GLY A 479 -6.62 -17.57 -3.02
N GLY A 480 -5.34 -17.89 -3.23
CA GLY A 480 -4.87 -18.96 -4.10
C GLY A 480 -4.46 -18.51 -5.51
N TYR A 481 -3.21 -18.07 -5.64
CA TYR A 481 -2.49 -17.82 -6.90
C TYR A 481 -3.06 -16.68 -7.77
N GLY A 482 -2.76 -15.44 -7.40
CA GLY A 482 -3.02 -14.26 -8.24
C GLY A 482 -1.73 -13.66 -8.80
N TRP A 483 -1.33 -14.06 -10.00
CA TRP A 483 -0.42 -13.26 -10.83
C TRP A 483 -1.28 -12.32 -11.68
N GLY A 484 -1.18 -11.01 -11.48
CA GLY A 484 -1.84 -10.00 -12.32
C GLY A 484 -1.18 -8.63 -12.12
N LEU A 485 -0.36 -8.19 -13.08
CA LEU A 485 -0.71 -7.23 -14.14
C LEU A 485 -0.53 -5.77 -13.70
N LEU A 486 0.73 -5.32 -13.73
CA LEU A 486 1.09 -3.96 -14.14
C LEU A 486 1.81 -4.07 -15.47
N THR A 487 1.17 -3.61 -16.54
CA THR A 487 1.90 -3.19 -17.75
C THR A 487 1.26 -1.93 -18.33
N SER A 488 2.06 -0.86 -18.39
CA SER A 488 1.96 0.26 -19.33
C SER A 488 0.82 1.27 -19.09
N PRO A 489 0.99 2.55 -19.52
CA PRO A 489 0.25 3.72 -19.06
C PRO A 489 -1.19 3.85 -19.61
N GLU A 490 -1.87 2.73 -19.91
CA GLU A 490 -3.25 2.74 -20.41
C GLU A 490 -4.27 2.04 -19.50
N TYR A 491 -3.89 1.48 -18.34
CA TYR A 491 -4.86 0.85 -17.45
C TYR A 491 -4.56 1.16 -15.98
N GLN A 492 -5.30 2.13 -15.46
CA GLN A 492 -5.43 2.47 -14.05
C GLN A 492 -6.04 1.30 -13.25
N LEU A 493 -5.99 1.42 -11.92
CA LEU A 493 -6.69 0.59 -10.96
C LEU A 493 -8.21 0.59 -11.27
N VAL A 494 -8.66 -0.32 -12.13
CA VAL A 494 -10.09 -0.53 -12.41
C VAL A 494 -10.58 -1.56 -11.40
N ALA A 495 -11.41 -1.12 -10.45
CA ALA A 495 -12.29 -2.03 -9.72
C ALA A 495 -13.24 -2.69 -10.74
N VAL A 496 -12.95 -3.92 -11.13
CA VAL A 496 -13.80 -4.65 -12.07
C VAL A 496 -15.09 -5.06 -11.36
N LYS A 497 -16.18 -4.41 -11.76
CA LYS A 497 -17.57 -4.74 -11.43
C LYS A 497 -17.83 -6.24 -11.64
N ASN A 498 -18.18 -6.95 -10.57
CA ASN A 498 -18.58 -8.36 -10.64
C ASN A 498 -20.04 -8.48 -11.15
N GLU A 499 -20.25 -8.39 -12.47
CA GLU A 499 -21.54 -8.78 -13.06
C GLU A 499 -21.61 -10.31 -13.19
N GLN A 500 -22.32 -10.92 -12.23
CA GLN A 500 -22.99 -12.22 -12.26
C GLN A 500 -22.56 -13.21 -13.36
N LEU A 501 -21.72 -14.19 -12.99
CA LEU A 501 -21.71 -15.51 -13.63
C LEU A 501 -22.30 -16.56 -12.66
N ASN A 502 -23.61 -16.43 -12.41
CA ASN A 502 -24.45 -17.54 -11.99
C ASN A 502 -25.39 -17.88 -13.15
N SER A 503 -24.99 -18.80 -14.03
CA SER A 503 -25.86 -19.75 -14.72
C SER A 503 -25.07 -20.61 -15.70
N GLY A 504 -25.17 -21.93 -15.56
CA GLY A 504 -24.70 -22.92 -16.53
C GLY A 504 -23.98 -24.09 -15.92
#